data_AF-A0A9P6C3X9-F1
#
_entry.id   AF-A0A9P6C3X9-F1
#
_cell.length_a   1.000
_cell.length_b   1.000
_cell.length_c   1.000
_cell.angle_alpha   90.00
_cell.angle_beta   90.00
_cell.angle_gamma   90.00
#
_symmetry.space_group_name_H-M   'P 1'
#
loop_
_entity.id
_entity.type
_entity.pdbx_description
1 polymer ?
#
loop_
_entity_poly.entity_id
_entity_poly.type
_entity_poly.pdbx_seq_one_letter_code
_entity_poly.pdbx_strand_id
1 'polypeptide(L)'
;MVQSKIKVFWDLETCPPPTAHLISPWDLLENIRTFTSGLGVVTSIKAYWDGNKEKDPGSNATSLRTAIPSMGISFIDCSLVQEYSEDALARTLTVDFLVSAIDDPMSADGSEKNIIMIFSGNKTILS
;
A
#
# COMPACT_ATOMS: atom_id res chain seq x y z
N MET A 1 -24.09 8.78 -9.10
CA MET A 1 -22.89 8.56 -9.93
C MET A 1 -22.23 7.31 -9.41
N VAL A 2 -21.90 6.35 -10.29
CA VAL A 2 -21.05 5.21 -9.92
C VAL A 2 -19.64 5.76 -9.74
N GLN A 3 -19.05 5.57 -8.56
CA GLN A 3 -17.73 6.11 -8.24
C GLN A 3 -16.69 5.00 -8.43
N SER A 4 -15.59 5.31 -9.12
CA SER A 4 -14.47 4.37 -9.30
C SER A 4 -13.97 3.88 -7.95
N LYS A 5 -13.60 2.61 -7.87
CA LYS A 5 -13.00 2.02 -6.67
C LYS A 5 -11.49 2.02 -6.81
N ILE A 6 -10.79 2.44 -5.76
CA ILE A 6 -9.33 2.48 -5.70
C ILE A 6 -8.86 1.45 -4.68
N LYS A 7 -7.90 0.63 -5.09
CA LYS A 7 -7.16 -0.28 -4.20
C LYS A 7 -5.71 0.17 -4.18
N VAL A 8 -5.20 0.49 -3.00
CA VAL A 8 -3.84 0.99 -2.80
C VAL A 8 -2.93 -0.13 -2.35
N PHE A 9 -1.79 -0.28 -3.02
CA PHE A 9 -0.71 -1.20 -2.71
C PHE A 9 0.54 -0.38 -2.42
N TRP A 10 1.03 -0.44 -1.18
CA TRP A 10 2.02 0.50 -0.69
C TRP A 10 3.28 -0.22 -0.21
N ASP A 11 4.38 0.01 -0.91
CA ASP A 11 5.72 -0.41 -0.53
C ASP A 11 6.31 0.56 0.50
N LEU A 12 6.32 0.15 1.77
CA LEU A 12 6.83 0.97 2.87
C LEU A 12 8.37 1.03 2.92
N GLU A 13 9.09 0.16 2.21
CA GLU A 13 10.55 0.19 2.17
C GLU A 13 11.05 1.32 1.27
N THR A 14 10.50 1.41 0.05
CA THR A 14 10.96 2.39 -0.94
C THR A 14 10.14 3.68 -0.96
N CYS A 15 8.95 3.65 -0.35
CA CYS A 15 8.07 4.82 -0.23
C CYS A 15 7.53 4.95 1.21
N PRO A 16 8.39 5.15 2.23
CA PRO A 16 7.91 5.32 3.60
C PRO A 16 7.07 6.60 3.76
N PRO A 17 6.14 6.64 4.73
CA PRO A 17 5.42 7.88 5.04
C PRO A 17 6.39 8.98 5.47
N PRO A 18 6.02 10.26 5.28
CA PRO A 18 6.85 11.38 5.72
C PRO A 18 7.12 11.30 7.23
N THR A 19 8.37 11.04 7.62
CA THR A 19 8.80 10.95 9.03
C THR A 19 9.13 12.30 9.65
N ALA A 20 9.26 13.35 8.82
CA ALA A 20 9.70 14.69 9.23
C ALA A 20 8.65 15.47 10.03
N HIS A 21 7.39 15.05 10.00
CA HIS A 21 6.33 15.60 10.84
C HIS A 21 5.60 14.44 11.51
N LEU A 22 5.32 14.58 12.81
CA LEU A 22 4.42 13.71 13.58
C LEU A 22 3.00 13.82 13.00
N ILE A 23 2.81 13.28 11.81
CA ILE A 23 1.51 13.15 11.17
C ILE A 23 0.78 12.07 11.95
N SER A 24 -0.42 12.38 12.44
CA SER A 24 -1.27 11.37 13.01
C SER A 24 -1.52 10.29 11.95
N PRO A 25 -1.57 9.01 12.32
CA PRO A 25 -2.14 7.94 11.50
C PRO A 25 -3.37 8.37 10.68
N TRP A 26 -4.25 9.17 11.29
CA TRP A 26 -5.46 9.67 10.66
C TRP A 26 -5.20 10.71 9.57
N ASP A 27 -4.27 11.65 9.77
CA ASP A 27 -3.98 12.66 8.73
C ASP A 27 -3.24 12.01 7.56
N LEU A 28 -2.45 10.95 7.78
CA LEU A 28 -1.87 10.15 6.69
C LEU A 28 -2.98 9.54 5.82
N LEU A 29 -3.97 8.90 6.45
CA LEU A 29 -5.11 8.33 5.73
C LEU A 29 -5.94 9.41 5.01
N GLU A 30 -6.15 10.55 5.66
CA GLU A 30 -6.84 11.70 5.07
C GLU A 30 -6.08 12.26 3.86
N ASN A 31 -4.75 12.36 3.94
CA ASN A 31 -3.91 12.80 2.83
C ASN A 31 -3.99 11.83 1.65
N ILE A 32 -3.96 10.51 1.88
CA ILE A 32 -4.15 9.50 0.82
C ILE A 32 -5.53 9.65 0.19
N ARG A 33 -6.59 9.79 1.00
CA ARG A 33 -7.97 9.98 0.51
C ARG A 33 -8.14 11.29 -0.26
N THR A 34 -7.50 12.36 0.20
CA THR A 34 -7.53 13.68 -0.44
C THR A 34 -6.82 13.60 -1.80
N PHE A 35 -5.63 13.01 -1.84
CA PHE A 35 -4.88 12.78 -3.08
C PHE A 35 -5.66 11.94 -4.10
N THR A 36 -6.38 10.93 -3.62
CA THR A 36 -7.13 9.99 -4.47
C THR A 36 -8.56 10.44 -4.82
N SER A 37 -9.07 11.48 -4.16
CA SER A 37 -10.49 11.90 -4.24
C SER A 37 -10.99 12.19 -5.65
N GLY A 38 -10.12 12.73 -6.52
CA GLY A 38 -10.44 13.02 -7.92
C GLY A 38 -10.50 11.78 -8.83
N LEU A 39 -9.98 10.64 -8.36
CA LEU A 39 -9.91 9.39 -9.13
C LEU A 39 -11.01 8.41 -8.75
N GLY A 40 -11.50 8.44 -7.50
CA GLY A 40 -12.43 7.45 -6.96
C GLY A 40 -12.45 7.38 -5.43
N VAL A 41 -13.08 6.33 -4.89
CA VAL A 41 -13.08 6.02 -3.44
C VAL A 41 -12.02 4.97 -3.16
N VAL A 42 -11.18 5.22 -2.16
CA VAL A 42 -10.29 4.19 -1.63
C VAL A 42 -11.10 3.12 -0.88
N THR A 43 -11.10 1.91 -1.42
CA THR A 43 -11.81 0.75 -0.88
C THR A 43 -10.91 -0.18 -0.07
N SER A 44 -9.60 -0.20 -0.36
CA SER A 44 -8.62 -0.93 0.42
C SER A 44 -7.25 -0.27 0.34
N ILE A 45 -6.48 -0.37 1.42
CA ILE A 45 -5.06 -0.03 1.46
C ILE A 45 -4.32 -1.23 2.04
N LYS A 46 -3.33 -1.73 1.31
CA LYS A 46 -2.40 -2.77 1.77
C LYS A 46 -1.00 -2.17 1.81
N ALA A 47 -0.34 -2.24 2.96
CA ALA A 47 1.00 -1.72 3.17
C ALA A 47 1.96 -2.89 3.44
N TYR A 48 3.01 -3.00 2.63
CA TYR A 48 3.97 -4.09 2.62
C TYR A 48 5.27 -3.63 3.24
N TRP A 49 5.83 -4.47 4.09
CA TRP A 49 7.03 -4.15 4.85
C TRP A 49 7.91 -5.38 5.02
N ASP A 50 9.22 -5.22 4.90
CA ASP A 50 10.21 -6.27 5.12
C ASP A 50 11.19 -5.78 6.22
N GLY A 51 10.99 -6.31 7.44
CA GLY A 51 11.55 -5.76 8.68
C GLY A 51 13.03 -5.95 8.91
N ASN A 52 13.74 -6.62 8.02
CA ASN A 52 15.16 -6.87 8.19
C ASN A 52 16.06 -5.83 7.51
N LYS A 53 15.52 -4.95 6.65
CA LYS A 53 16.30 -3.86 6.04
C LYS A 53 16.33 -2.57 6.86
N GLU A 54 15.74 -2.60 8.06
CA GLU A 54 15.71 -1.47 8.99
C GLU A 54 17.13 -1.20 9.52
N LYS A 55 17.90 -0.39 8.78
CA LYS A 55 19.23 0.07 9.18
C LYS A 55 19.22 1.09 10.31
N ASP A 56 18.05 1.54 10.78
CA ASP A 56 17.95 2.55 11.83
C ASP A 56 16.72 2.31 12.73
N PRO A 57 16.90 1.82 13.98
CA PRO A 57 15.83 1.54 14.94
C PRO A 57 15.29 2.81 15.62
N GLY A 58 15.23 3.94 14.89
CA GLY A 58 14.88 5.26 15.39
C GLY A 58 13.37 5.46 15.68
N SER A 59 12.81 4.69 16.61
CA SER A 59 11.60 4.94 17.42
C SER A 59 10.22 5.27 16.79
N ASN A 60 10.13 5.67 15.51
CA ASN A 60 8.86 6.06 14.87
C ASN A 60 8.30 5.00 13.90
N ALA A 61 9.14 4.09 13.38
CA ALA A 61 8.68 3.00 12.53
C ALA A 61 7.83 1.98 13.32
N THR A 62 8.19 1.71 14.57
CA THR A 62 7.45 0.79 15.45
C THR A 62 6.06 1.33 15.80
N SER A 63 5.92 2.63 16.06
CA SER A 63 4.62 3.24 16.37
C SER A 63 3.68 3.24 15.16
N LEU A 64 4.22 3.50 13.96
CA LEU A 64 3.45 3.46 12.72
C LEU A 64 2.97 2.05 12.40
N ARG A 65 3.79 1.01 12.59
CA ARG A 65 3.38 -0.40 12.41
C ARG A 65 2.21 -0.78 13.30
N THR A 66 2.22 -0.37 14.56
CA THR A 66 1.10 -0.63 15.48
C THR A 66 -0.13 0.21 15.14
N ALA A 67 0.04 1.39 14.54
CA ALA A 67 -1.05 2.26 14.18
C ALA A 67 -1.74 1.85 12.87
N ILE A 68 -1.00 1.37 11.86
CA ILE A 68 -1.50 1.04 10.51
C ILE A 68 -2.79 0.19 10.54
N PRO A 69 -2.83 -0.95 11.27
CA PRO A 69 -4.05 -1.76 11.34
C PRO A 69 -5.25 -1.01 11.93
N SER A 70 -5.02 -0.14 12.93
CA SER A 70 -6.09 0.66 13.54
C SER A 70 -6.68 1.72 12.60
N MET A 71 -5.96 2.09 11.54
CA MET A 71 -6.43 3.00 10.49
C MET A 71 -7.29 2.31 9.41
N GLY A 72 -7.47 0.99 9.49
CA GLY A 72 -8.10 0.19 8.43
C GLY A 72 -7.17 -0.09 7.25
N ILE A 73 -5.85 0.04 7.44
CA ILE A 73 -4.84 -0.35 6.45
C ILE A 73 -4.39 -1.78 6.79
N SER A 74 -4.40 -2.67 5.80
CA SER A 74 -3.88 -4.03 5.96
C SER A 74 -2.36 -4.02 5.95
N PHE A 75 -1.73 -4.38 7.06
CA PHE A 75 -0.27 -4.50 7.14
C PHE A 75 0.16 -5.91 6.73
N ILE A 76 1.04 -6.01 5.73
CA ILE A 76 1.56 -7.27 5.20
C ILE A 76 3.05 -7.37 5.55
N ASP A 77 3.38 -8.31 6.42
CA ASP A 77 4.77 -8.59 6.82
C ASP A 77 5.41 -9.58 5.84
N CYS A 78 6.41 -9.09 5.11
CA CYS A 78 7.18 -9.87 4.14
C CYS A 78 8.49 -10.44 4.71
N SER A 79 8.83 -10.14 5.97
CA SER A 79 10.10 -10.55 6.58
C SER A 79 10.26 -12.07 6.68
N LEU A 80 9.15 -12.80 6.80
CA LEU A 80 9.14 -14.27 6.85
C LEU A 80 9.45 -14.93 5.50
N VAL A 81 9.34 -14.18 4.39
CA VAL A 81 9.56 -14.69 3.02
C VAL A 81 10.98 -14.39 2.54
N GLN A 82 11.70 -13.51 3.24
CA GLN A 82 13.03 -13.05 2.84
C GLN A 82 14.11 -14.14 2.92
N GLU A 83 13.96 -15.15 3.78
CA GLU A 83 14.85 -16.33 3.80
C GLU A 83 14.94 -17.03 2.43
N TYR A 84 14.00 -16.76 1.53
CA TYR A 84 13.93 -17.33 0.19
C TYR A 84 14.19 -16.32 -0.94
N SER A 85 14.14 -15.00 -0.69
CA SER A 85 14.33 -13.97 -1.74
C SER A 85 14.56 -12.56 -1.18
N GLU A 86 15.64 -11.90 -1.63
CA GLU A 86 15.93 -10.47 -1.37
C GLU A 86 14.84 -9.50 -1.86
N ASP A 87 14.04 -9.94 -2.84
CA ASP A 87 12.94 -9.19 -3.46
C ASP A 87 11.56 -9.65 -2.96
N ALA A 88 11.50 -10.30 -1.79
CA ALA A 88 10.27 -10.87 -1.23
C ALA A 88 9.11 -9.86 -1.22
N LEU A 89 9.34 -8.64 -0.70
CA LEU A 89 8.34 -7.57 -0.67
C LEU A 89 7.80 -7.24 -2.07
N ALA A 90 8.70 -6.96 -3.02
CA ALA A 90 8.31 -6.59 -4.38
C ALA A 90 7.49 -7.71 -5.04
N ARG A 91 7.92 -8.97 -4.88
CA ARG A 91 7.19 -10.13 -5.42
C ARG A 91 5.82 -10.30 -4.78
N THR A 92 5.73 -10.21 -3.46
CA THR A 92 4.45 -10.34 -2.74
C THR A 92 3.49 -9.24 -3.15
N LEU A 93 3.94 -7.98 -3.20
CA LEU A 93 3.14 -6.84 -3.66
C LEU A 93 2.69 -7.04 -5.10
N THR A 94 3.59 -7.47 -6.00
CA THR A 94 3.27 -7.72 -7.41
C THR A 94 2.21 -8.80 -7.58
N VAL A 95 2.37 -9.94 -6.90
CA VAL A 95 1.38 -11.02 -6.95
C VAL A 95 0.03 -10.54 -6.43
N ASP A 96 -0.01 -9.82 -5.31
CA ASP A 96 -1.26 -9.38 -4.70
C ASP A 96 -2.02 -8.39 -5.60
N PHE A 97 -1.35 -7.39 -6.20
CA PHE A 97 -2.05 -6.46 -7.09
C PHE A 97 -2.54 -7.15 -8.38
N LEU A 98 -1.78 -8.11 -8.92
CA LEU A 98 -2.19 -8.87 -10.10
C LEU A 98 -3.41 -9.76 -9.81
N VAL A 99 -3.40 -10.46 -8.67
CA VAL A 99 -4.57 -11.25 -8.23
C VAL A 99 -5.77 -10.32 -8.05
N SER A 100 -5.58 -9.17 -7.40
CA SER A 100 -6.65 -8.18 -7.24
C SER A 100 -7.17 -7.63 -8.57
N ALA A 101 -6.33 -7.52 -9.60
CA ALA A 101 -6.74 -7.09 -10.93
C ALA A 101 -7.60 -8.14 -11.64
N ILE A 102 -7.30 -9.42 -11.41
CA ILE A 102 -8.02 -10.56 -11.98
C ILE A 102 -9.38 -10.74 -11.31
N ASP A 103 -9.44 -10.60 -9.98
CA ASP A 103 -10.65 -10.83 -9.18
C ASP A 103 -11.69 -9.71 -9.33
N ASP A 104 -11.29 -8.53 -9.81
CA ASP A 104 -12.20 -7.41 -9.99
C ASP A 104 -12.96 -7.54 -11.32
N PRO A 105 -14.28 -7.85 -11.30
CA PRO A 105 -15.05 -7.95 -12.52
C PRO A 105 -15.09 -6.59 -13.22
N MET A 106 -14.70 -6.55 -14.50
CA MET A 106 -14.93 -5.37 -15.33
C MET A 106 -16.44 -5.17 -15.46
N SER A 107 -16.93 -3.98 -15.06
CA SER A 107 -18.33 -3.64 -15.26
C SER A 107 -18.66 -3.65 -16.76
N ALA A 108 -19.70 -4.37 -17.15
CA ALA A 108 -20.05 -4.58 -18.56
C ALA A 108 -20.43 -3.28 -19.30
N ASP A 109 -20.78 -2.20 -18.59
CA ASP A 109 -21.08 -0.89 -19.17
C ASP A 109 -19.93 0.13 -19.06
N GLY A 110 -18.81 -0.23 -18.41
CA GLY A 110 -17.64 0.62 -18.23
C GLY A 110 -17.83 1.84 -17.29
N SER A 111 -18.96 1.96 -16.60
CA SER A 111 -19.25 3.07 -15.68
C SER A 111 -18.49 2.95 -14.35
N GLU A 112 -18.16 1.72 -13.92
CA GLU A 112 -17.34 1.47 -12.74
C GLU A 112 -15.91 1.09 -13.16
N LYS A 113 -14.95 1.94 -12.80
CA LYS A 113 -13.51 1.67 -13.00
C LYS A 113 -12.90 1.18 -11.70
N ASN A 114 -12.28 0.01 -11.74
CA ASN A 114 -11.39 -0.46 -10.68
C ASN A 114 -9.99 0.08 -10.97
N ILE A 115 -9.46 0.89 -10.06
CA ILE A 115 -8.17 1.54 -10.17
C ILE A 115 -7.23 0.89 -9.16
N ILE A 116 -6.14 0.33 -9.67
CA ILE A 116 -5.02 -0.11 -8.85
C ILE A 116 -4.05 1.06 -8.74
N MET A 117 -3.75 1.45 -7.50
CA MET A 117 -2.78 2.50 -7.20
C MET A 117 -1.61 1.88 -6.43
N ILE A 118 -0.40 2.12 -6.93
CA ILE A 118 0.82 1.60 -6.32
C ILE A 118 1.66 2.78 -5.82
N PHE A 119 2.00 2.76 -4.53
CA PHE A 119 2.98 3.67 -3.93
C PHE A 119 4.28 2.91 -3.74
N SER A 120 5.25 3.15 -4.62
CA SER A 120 6.57 2.53 -4.53
C SER A 120 7.60 3.38 -5.25
N GLY A 121 8.82 3.43 -4.70
CA GLY A 121 10.02 3.91 -5.38
C GLY A 121 10.73 2.80 -6.17
N ASN A 122 10.29 1.55 -6.04
CA ASN A 122 10.86 0.40 -6.74
C ASN A 122 10.31 0.30 -8.17
N LYS A 123 11.19 0.46 -9.15
CA LYS A 123 10.83 0.39 -10.57
C LYS A 123 10.55 -1.04 -11.05
N THR A 124 11.00 -2.06 -10.31
CA THR A 124 10.87 -3.46 -10.74
C THR A 124 9.46 -4.03 -10.57
N ILE A 125 8.59 -3.35 -9.82
CA ILE A 125 7.19 -3.77 -9.62
C ILE A 125 6.41 -3.81 -10.93
N LEU A 126 6.85 -3.04 -11.94
CA LEU A 126 6.18 -2.89 -13.23
C LEU A 126 6.94 -3.50 -14.42
N SER A 127 8.11 -4.12 -14.17
CA SER A 127 8.99 -4.70 -15.21
C SER A 127 8.84 -6.21 -15.31
#